data_AF-A0A150NPR5-F1
#
_entry.id   AF-A0A150NPR5-F1
#
_cell.length_a   1.000
_cell.length_b   1.000
_cell.length_c   1.000
_cell.angle_alpha   90.00
_cell.angle_beta   90.00
_cell.angle_gamma   90.00
#
_symmetry.space_group_name_H-M   'P 1'
#
loop_
_entity.id
_entity.type
_entity.pdbx_description
1 polymer ?
#
loop_
_entity_poly.entity_id
_entity_poly.type
_entity_poly.pdbx_seq_one_letter_code
_entity_poly.pdbx_strand_id
1 'polypeptide(L)'
;MRGLTEEGLSPDLFFQNQGRHLFFPLTFFEQGVNLLMTLPHFQFDHQVDSYQTLIFQDLHAGANLFAFIVKEYSDYFEMEISESPRVNAFYQGAVLFHKGQVYFLTDQQMRLLKEIKALPVDQHGKKYLQFDSSDRDKLASCLTLFSQMGTVSAPERLQIKTFSPSFYFDREEDNRIRLEIQFDYGDRKVSSRQELEELPFSSDADLEERVFQVCLAAGFEADFQSWRQALKAESVYHFFHEIIPVFEKLGNVDLSDKLEEIYSLASPQVQIASKGGLLEIQFDFQDIAQEEIDQAMQALVANQDFYIGASNQVYFFDEETKKIRQNLQELGQFELKDGALQARKSLAYSLAHLFEGRDRVSFSQEFQNLAQDLTHPEDFPRQATQVQADLRDYQEKGIRWLQMLYHYGFGGILADDMGLGKTLQTIAF
;
A
#
# COMPACT_ATOMS: atom_id res chain seq x y z
N MET A 1 19.45 -52.61 27.33
CA MET A 1 19.51 -51.32 26.62
C MET A 1 18.54 -50.37 27.31
N ARG A 2 19.04 -49.48 28.17
CA ARG A 2 18.28 -48.29 28.57
C ARG A 2 18.32 -47.37 27.35
N GLY A 3 17.18 -47.16 26.69
CA GLY A 3 17.08 -46.19 25.61
C GLY A 3 17.51 -44.81 26.12
N LEU A 4 18.22 -44.08 25.27
CA LEU A 4 18.65 -42.70 25.52
C LEU A 4 17.46 -41.86 25.98
N THR A 5 17.37 -41.62 27.28
CA THR A 5 16.53 -40.55 27.83
C THR A 5 17.28 -39.25 27.63
N GLU A 6 16.79 -38.39 26.75
CA GLU A 6 17.22 -36.99 26.73
C GLU A 6 17.00 -36.40 28.13
N GLU A 7 18.05 -35.77 28.65
CA GLU A 7 18.10 -35.23 30.00
C GLU A 7 17.00 -34.18 30.21
N GLY A 8 16.14 -34.41 31.22
CA GLY A 8 15.17 -33.43 31.70
C GLY A 8 13.69 -33.75 31.48
N LEU A 9 13.35 -34.78 30.70
CA LEU A 9 11.96 -35.24 30.55
C LEU A 9 11.60 -36.18 31.70
N SER A 10 10.81 -35.73 32.69
CA SER A 10 10.04 -36.67 33.52
C SER A 10 9.01 -37.33 32.59
N PRO A 11 9.13 -38.61 32.24
CA PRO A 11 8.31 -39.13 31.19
C PRO A 11 7.08 -39.77 31.83
N ASP A 12 5.96 -39.06 31.79
CA ASP A 12 4.68 -39.76 31.69
C ASP A 12 4.74 -40.52 30.35
N LEU A 13 5.32 -41.72 30.37
CA LEU A 13 5.55 -42.54 29.18
C LEU A 13 4.20 -43.01 28.64
N PHE A 14 3.96 -42.77 27.35
CA PHE A 14 2.72 -43.21 26.69
C PHE A 14 2.57 -44.74 26.67
N PHE A 15 3.67 -45.49 26.52
CA PHE A 15 3.67 -46.96 26.56
C PHE A 15 4.46 -47.51 27.75
N GLN A 16 3.76 -48.18 28.67
CA GLN A 16 4.37 -48.98 29.73
C GLN A 16 3.98 -50.44 29.54
N ASN A 17 4.95 -51.35 29.34
CA ASN A 17 4.66 -52.78 29.21
C ASN A 17 5.66 -53.64 29.99
N GLN A 18 5.21 -54.30 31.06
CA GLN A 18 5.89 -55.41 31.77
C GLN A 18 7.43 -55.29 31.88
N GLY A 19 7.94 -54.09 32.21
CA GLY A 19 9.38 -53.83 32.42
C GLY A 19 10.19 -53.45 31.17
N ARG A 20 9.55 -53.28 30.01
CA ARG A 20 10.15 -52.65 28.81
C ARG A 20 9.45 -51.32 28.54
N HIS A 21 10.25 -50.28 28.36
CA HIS A 21 9.78 -48.94 28.01
C HIS A 21 10.10 -48.71 26.54
N LEU A 22 9.07 -48.50 25.72
CA LEU A 22 9.23 -48.06 24.34
C LEU A 22 8.83 -46.58 24.30
N PHE A 23 9.78 -45.74 23.91
CA PHE A 23 9.58 -44.32 23.73
C PHE A 23 9.67 -43.99 22.25
N PHE A 24 8.66 -43.29 21.74
CA PHE A 24 8.73 -42.66 20.43
C PHE A 24 8.93 -41.15 20.63
N PRO A 25 9.90 -40.51 19.96
CA PRO A 25 9.89 -39.07 19.80
C PRO A 25 8.57 -38.63 19.18
N LEU A 26 8.07 -37.43 19.54
CA LEU A 26 6.78 -36.92 19.07
C LEU A 26 6.65 -36.99 17.54
N THR A 27 7.73 -36.68 16.82
CA THR A 27 7.82 -36.71 15.35
C THR A 27 7.54 -38.08 14.72
N PHE A 28 7.82 -39.16 15.45
CA PHE A 28 7.62 -40.54 14.98
C PHE A 28 6.52 -41.26 15.74
N PHE A 29 5.81 -40.57 16.64
CA PHE A 29 4.85 -41.20 17.54
C PHE A 29 3.71 -41.87 16.78
N GLU A 30 2.98 -41.14 15.94
CA GLU A 30 1.87 -41.70 15.15
C GLU A 30 2.33 -42.87 14.27
N GLN A 31 3.41 -42.68 13.50
CA GLN A 31 3.95 -43.73 12.62
C GLN A 31 4.36 -44.98 13.40
N GLY A 32 5.04 -44.79 14.53
CA GLY A 32 5.49 -45.87 15.41
C GLY A 32 4.33 -46.66 15.97
N VAL A 33 3.28 -45.99 16.43
CA VAL A 33 2.08 -46.66 16.96
C VAL A 33 1.28 -47.34 15.86
N ASN A 34 1.12 -46.72 14.70
CA ASN A 34 0.47 -47.35 13.55
C ASN A 34 1.16 -48.67 13.16
N LEU A 35 2.50 -48.73 13.20
CA LEU A 35 3.24 -49.98 12.99
C LEU A 35 2.96 -51.02 14.07
N LEU A 36 2.90 -50.63 15.35
CA LEU A 36 2.56 -51.54 16.44
C LEU A 36 1.14 -52.10 16.31
N MET A 37 0.18 -51.29 15.85
CA MET A 37 -1.20 -51.72 15.60
C MET A 37 -1.33 -52.77 14.48
N THR A 38 -0.31 -52.96 13.65
CA THR A 38 -0.29 -54.04 12.63
C THR A 38 0.04 -55.42 13.21
N LEU A 39 0.50 -55.50 14.46
CA LEU A 39 0.88 -56.76 15.08
C LEU A 39 -0.36 -57.62 15.41
N PRO A 40 -0.29 -58.96 15.28
CA PRO A 40 -1.46 -59.85 15.43
C PRO A 40 -2.14 -59.82 16.81
N HIS A 41 -1.43 -59.36 17.83
CA HIS A 41 -1.90 -59.30 19.22
C HIS A 41 -1.64 -57.93 19.85
N PHE A 42 -1.75 -56.85 19.05
CA PHE A 42 -1.67 -55.51 19.60
C PHE A 42 -2.83 -55.24 20.55
N GLN A 43 -2.51 -54.76 21.74
CA GLN A 43 -3.48 -54.27 22.71
C GLN A 43 -2.81 -53.13 23.46
N PHE A 44 -3.48 -51.97 23.47
CA PHE A 44 -3.06 -50.83 24.27
C PHE A 44 -3.86 -50.81 25.56
N ASP A 45 -3.20 -51.15 26.66
CA ASP A 45 -3.79 -51.07 28.00
C ASP A 45 -3.41 -49.73 28.62
N HIS A 46 -4.43 -48.94 28.97
CA HIS A 46 -4.23 -47.67 29.66
C HIS A 46 -5.25 -47.50 30.78
N GLN A 47 -4.74 -47.31 32.00
CA GLN A 47 -5.53 -47.32 33.23
C GLN A 47 -6.33 -48.63 33.40
N VAL A 48 -7.64 -48.58 33.23
CA VAL A 48 -8.57 -49.71 33.41
C VAL A 48 -9.17 -50.19 32.09
N ASP A 49 -8.80 -49.57 30.97
CA ASP A 49 -9.39 -49.83 29.66
C ASP A 49 -8.35 -50.40 28.70
N SER A 50 -8.81 -51.23 27.77
CA SER A 50 -8.00 -51.90 26.76
C SER A 50 -8.50 -51.56 25.36
N TYR A 51 -7.59 -51.13 24.49
CA TYR A 51 -7.90 -50.65 23.15
C TYR A 51 -7.20 -51.50 22.09
N GLN A 52 -7.97 -52.02 21.13
CA GLN A 52 -7.45 -52.78 19.98
C GLN A 52 -6.99 -51.86 18.85
N THR A 53 -7.45 -50.60 18.86
CA THR A 53 -7.13 -49.60 17.84
C THR A 53 -7.06 -48.23 18.50
N LEU A 54 -6.11 -47.43 18.05
CA LEU A 54 -5.94 -46.04 18.41
C LEU A 54 -6.20 -45.16 17.20
N ILE A 55 -6.97 -44.09 17.38
CA ILE A 55 -7.31 -43.15 16.31
C ILE A 55 -6.54 -41.86 16.53
N PHE A 56 -5.77 -41.45 15.54
CA PHE A 56 -4.98 -40.22 15.56
C PHE A 56 -5.71 -39.12 14.80
N GLN A 57 -5.76 -37.92 15.38
CA GLN A 57 -6.35 -36.74 14.77
C GLN A 57 -5.82 -35.47 15.43
N ASP A 58 -6.03 -34.32 14.79
CA ASP A 58 -5.79 -33.03 15.42
C ASP A 58 -6.94 -32.66 16.37
N LEU A 59 -6.63 -31.93 17.43
CA LEU A 59 -7.65 -31.43 18.34
C LEU A 59 -8.55 -30.41 17.64
N HIS A 60 -9.86 -30.63 17.72
CA HIS A 60 -10.89 -29.76 17.16
C HIS A 60 -12.12 -29.76 18.08
N ALA A 61 -13.01 -28.78 17.93
CA ALA A 61 -14.18 -28.58 18.79
C ALA A 61 -15.06 -29.84 18.97
N GLY A 62 -15.24 -30.62 17.90
CA GLY A 62 -16.04 -31.84 17.86
C GLY A 62 -15.51 -32.99 18.72
N ALA A 63 -14.27 -32.89 19.22
CA ALA A 63 -13.67 -33.86 20.14
C ALA A 63 -14.39 -33.93 21.49
N ASN A 64 -15.13 -32.87 21.86
CA ASN A 64 -15.86 -32.75 23.13
C ASN A 64 -14.99 -33.03 24.39
N LEU A 65 -13.69 -32.75 24.30
CA LEU A 65 -12.78 -32.86 25.45
C LEU A 65 -12.91 -31.68 26.40
N PHE A 66 -13.25 -30.52 25.85
CA PHE A 66 -13.45 -29.27 26.58
C PHE A 66 -14.79 -28.64 26.18
N ALA A 67 -15.47 -28.02 27.14
CA ALA A 67 -16.60 -27.16 26.87
C ALA A 67 -16.50 -25.87 27.69
N PHE A 68 -16.79 -24.76 27.02
CA PHE A 68 -16.70 -23.40 27.53
C PHE A 68 -18.10 -22.78 27.46
N ILE A 69 -18.71 -22.53 28.61
CA ILE A 69 -20.08 -22.00 28.70
C ILE A 69 -20.00 -20.63 29.35
N VAL A 70 -20.33 -19.59 28.59
CA VAL A 70 -20.39 -18.22 29.10
C VAL A 70 -21.81 -17.88 29.51
N LYS A 71 -21.95 -17.33 30.72
CA LYS A 71 -23.20 -16.77 31.25
C LYS A 71 -23.02 -15.28 31.48
N GLU A 72 -24.04 -14.52 31.12
CA GLU A 72 -24.10 -13.07 31.35
C GLU A 72 -24.84 -12.79 32.66
N TYR A 73 -24.27 -11.90 33.47
CA TYR A 73 -24.87 -11.30 34.65
C TYR A 73 -24.92 -9.77 34.49
N SER A 74 -25.47 -9.04 35.46
CA SER A 74 -25.67 -7.58 35.34
C SER A 74 -24.39 -6.80 35.06
N ASP A 75 -23.28 -7.20 35.69
CA ASP A 75 -22.03 -6.42 35.69
C ASP A 75 -20.82 -7.22 35.18
N TYR A 76 -20.98 -8.51 34.89
CA TYR A 76 -19.88 -9.39 34.49
C TYR A 76 -20.34 -10.59 33.66
N PHE A 77 -19.39 -11.18 32.93
CA PHE A 77 -19.53 -12.48 32.29
C PHE A 77 -18.78 -13.54 33.09
N GLU A 78 -19.36 -14.72 33.22
CA GLU A 78 -18.71 -15.88 33.82
C GLU A 78 -18.57 -16.99 32.78
N MET A 79 -17.34 -17.43 32.55
CA MET A 79 -17.05 -18.59 31.72
C MET A 79 -16.80 -19.80 32.61
N GLU A 80 -17.70 -20.77 32.52
CA GLU A 80 -17.55 -22.11 33.06
C GLU A 80 -16.74 -22.95 32.07
N ILE A 81 -15.64 -23.52 32.54
CA ILE A 81 -14.78 -24.42 31.76
C ILE A 81 -14.91 -25.82 32.34
N SER A 82 -15.30 -26.76 31.48
CA SER A 82 -15.41 -28.18 31.82
C SER A 82 -14.48 -29.01 30.95
N GLU A 83 -13.84 -29.99 31.58
CA GLU A 83 -12.95 -30.95 30.95
C GLU A 83 -13.55 -32.35 31.09
N SER A 84 -13.53 -33.11 29.99
CA SER A 84 -13.98 -34.50 30.01
C SER A 84 -13.17 -35.30 31.02
N PRO A 85 -13.79 -36.19 31.81
CA PRO A 85 -13.06 -37.00 32.78
C PRO A 85 -12.07 -37.93 32.06
N ARG A 86 -10.91 -38.15 32.70
CA ARG A 86 -9.84 -39.04 32.19
C ARG A 86 -9.26 -38.59 30.84
N VAL A 87 -9.06 -37.29 30.64
CA VAL A 87 -8.19 -36.76 29.58
C VAL A 87 -6.75 -36.81 30.09
N ASN A 88 -5.90 -37.59 29.43
CA ASN A 88 -4.48 -37.70 29.78
C ASN A 88 -3.64 -36.87 28.82
N ALA A 89 -2.67 -36.12 29.35
CA ALA A 89 -1.73 -35.35 28.55
C ALA A 89 -0.36 -36.01 28.57
N PHE A 90 0.24 -36.12 27.39
CA PHE A 90 1.57 -36.66 27.17
C PHE A 90 2.41 -35.64 26.41
N TYR A 91 3.72 -35.86 26.34
CA TYR A 91 4.64 -34.98 25.60
C TYR A 91 4.48 -33.50 25.99
N GLN A 92 4.44 -33.22 27.30
CA GLN A 92 4.25 -31.87 27.85
C GLN A 92 2.96 -31.16 27.39
N GLY A 93 1.92 -31.91 27.01
CA GLY A 93 0.65 -31.37 26.55
C GLY A 93 0.50 -31.32 25.03
N ALA A 94 1.50 -31.74 24.26
CA ALA A 94 1.40 -31.83 22.80
C ALA A 94 0.44 -32.94 22.32
N VAL A 95 0.20 -33.94 23.17
CA VAL A 95 -0.69 -35.07 22.86
C VAL A 95 -1.70 -35.25 23.97
N LEU A 96 -2.98 -35.30 23.63
CA LEU A 96 -4.05 -35.74 24.54
C LEU A 96 -4.53 -37.14 24.17
N PHE A 97 -4.91 -37.91 25.19
CA PHE A 97 -5.52 -39.21 25.02
C PHE A 97 -6.87 -39.26 25.73
N HIS A 98 -7.89 -39.75 25.03
CA HIS A 98 -9.20 -40.02 25.59
C HIS A 98 -9.91 -41.14 24.83
N LYS A 99 -10.32 -42.21 25.55
CA LYS A 99 -11.11 -43.33 25.00
C LYS A 99 -10.59 -43.92 23.68
N GLY A 100 -9.29 -44.18 23.61
CA GLY A 100 -8.67 -44.77 22.40
C GLY A 100 -8.41 -43.77 21.28
N GLN A 101 -8.69 -42.49 21.51
CA GLN A 101 -8.37 -41.41 20.58
C GLN A 101 -7.17 -40.61 21.09
N VAL A 102 -6.30 -40.26 20.15
CA VAL A 102 -5.07 -39.51 20.33
C VAL A 102 -5.22 -38.20 19.56
N TYR A 103 -5.03 -37.08 20.27
CA TYR A 103 -5.19 -35.75 19.73
C TYR A 103 -3.88 -34.99 19.74
N PHE A 104 -3.47 -34.46 18.59
CA PHE A 104 -2.33 -33.55 18.47
C PHE A 104 -2.78 -32.11 18.67
N LEU A 105 -1.98 -31.34 19.41
CA LEU A 105 -2.25 -29.94 19.70
C LEU A 105 -1.25 -29.05 18.95
N THR A 106 -1.75 -27.94 18.43
CA THR A 106 -0.94 -26.82 17.93
C THR A 106 -0.24 -26.09 19.07
N ASP A 107 0.79 -25.28 18.76
CA ASP A 107 1.47 -24.44 19.75
C ASP A 107 0.53 -23.51 20.51
N GLN A 108 -0.48 -22.98 19.83
CA GLN A 108 -1.48 -22.11 20.45
C GLN A 108 -2.40 -22.88 21.40
N GLN A 109 -2.89 -24.06 20.99
CA GLN A 109 -3.69 -24.95 21.85
C GLN A 109 -2.89 -25.43 23.07
N MET A 110 -1.60 -25.73 22.92
CA MET A 110 -0.74 -26.12 24.05
C MET A 110 -0.58 -25.00 25.08
N ARG A 111 -0.35 -23.76 24.63
CA ARG A 111 -0.29 -22.59 25.51
C ARG A 111 -1.60 -22.41 26.26
N LEU A 112 -2.73 -22.49 25.55
CA LEU A 112 -4.05 -22.35 26.14
C LEU A 112 -4.36 -23.47 27.15
N LEU A 113 -4.01 -24.71 26.82
CA LEU A 113 -4.18 -25.86 27.72
C LEU A 113 -3.39 -25.68 29.02
N LYS A 114 -2.16 -25.15 28.95
CA LYS A 114 -1.34 -24.87 30.12
C LYS A 114 -2.02 -23.88 31.05
N GLU A 115 -2.54 -22.78 30.51
CA GLU A 115 -3.27 -21.76 31.28
C GLU A 115 -4.56 -22.34 31.88
N ILE A 116 -5.35 -23.08 31.09
CA ILE A 116 -6.57 -23.75 31.59
C ILE A 116 -6.23 -24.71 32.74
N LYS A 117 -5.13 -25.48 32.64
CA LYS A 117 -4.70 -26.42 33.69
C LYS A 117 -4.24 -25.74 34.98
N ALA A 118 -3.73 -24.50 34.90
CA ALA A 118 -3.31 -23.74 36.07
C ALA A 118 -4.48 -23.15 36.87
N LEU A 119 -5.69 -23.11 36.30
CA LEU A 119 -6.86 -22.55 36.98
C LEU A 119 -7.32 -23.39 38.18
N PRO A 120 -7.78 -22.74 39.27
CA PRO A 120 -8.34 -23.42 40.42
C PRO A 120 -9.62 -24.15 40.04
N VAL A 121 -9.83 -25.31 40.68
CA VAL A 121 -10.96 -26.20 40.40
C VAL A 121 -11.94 -26.15 41.57
N ASP A 122 -13.23 -26.11 41.28
CA ASP A 122 -14.29 -26.19 42.28
C ASP A 122 -14.49 -27.62 42.81
N GLN A 123 -15.45 -27.79 43.72
CA GLN A 123 -15.79 -29.09 44.32
C GLN A 123 -16.35 -30.11 43.31
N HIS A 124 -16.73 -29.66 42.11
CA HIS A 124 -17.32 -30.45 41.05
C HIS A 124 -16.37 -30.69 39.87
N GLY A 125 -15.11 -30.27 39.95
CA GLY A 125 -14.14 -30.44 38.87
C GLY A 125 -14.19 -29.34 37.80
N LYS A 126 -14.97 -28.28 38.00
CA LYS A 126 -15.15 -27.17 37.06
C LYS A 126 -14.23 -25.99 37.39
N LYS A 127 -13.89 -25.22 36.36
CA LYS A 127 -13.09 -24.00 36.49
C LYS A 127 -13.94 -22.82 36.05
N TYR A 128 -13.74 -21.66 36.67
CA TYR A 128 -14.49 -20.45 36.34
C TYR A 128 -13.53 -19.30 36.10
N LEU A 129 -13.85 -18.49 35.09
CA LEU A 129 -13.23 -17.21 34.81
C LEU A 129 -14.31 -16.13 34.80
N GLN A 130 -14.02 -14.98 35.39
CA GLN A 130 -14.92 -13.83 35.40
C GLN A 130 -14.29 -12.67 34.65
N PHE A 131 -15.10 -12.01 33.84
CA PHE A 131 -14.72 -10.89 33.00
C PHE A 131 -15.68 -9.74 33.24
N ASP A 132 -15.16 -8.52 33.33
CA ASP A 132 -16.03 -7.35 33.43
C ASP A 132 -16.86 -7.19 32.16
N SER A 133 -18.06 -6.65 32.29
CA SER A 133 -18.89 -6.27 31.15
C SER A 133 -18.18 -5.34 30.16
N SER A 134 -17.23 -4.51 30.62
CA SER A 134 -16.43 -3.63 29.76
C SER A 134 -15.46 -4.37 28.83
N ASP A 135 -15.12 -5.62 29.12
CA ASP A 135 -14.24 -6.46 28.31
C ASP A 135 -15.02 -7.35 27.32
N ARG A 136 -16.30 -7.05 27.06
CA ARG A 136 -17.19 -7.80 26.14
C ARG A 136 -16.49 -8.20 24.84
N ASP A 137 -15.94 -7.22 24.13
CA ASP A 137 -15.41 -7.44 22.78
C ASP A 137 -14.09 -8.25 22.81
N LYS A 138 -13.27 -8.04 23.83
CA LYS A 138 -12.05 -8.85 24.06
C LYS A 138 -12.41 -10.29 24.42
N LEU A 139 -13.43 -10.49 25.25
CA LEU A 139 -13.93 -11.81 25.61
C LEU A 139 -14.43 -12.54 24.37
N ALA A 140 -15.28 -11.88 23.56
CA ALA A 140 -15.78 -12.44 22.31
C ALA A 140 -14.66 -12.86 21.35
N SER A 141 -13.64 -12.01 21.16
CA SER A 141 -12.45 -12.36 20.35
C SER A 141 -11.73 -13.58 20.94
N CYS A 142 -11.53 -13.63 22.27
CA CYS A 142 -10.89 -14.76 22.94
C CYS A 142 -11.69 -16.06 22.81
N LEU A 143 -13.03 -16.01 22.77
CA LEU A 143 -13.87 -17.19 22.56
C LEU A 143 -13.60 -17.90 21.23
N THR A 144 -13.13 -17.18 20.20
CA THR A 144 -12.69 -17.81 18.95
C THR A 144 -11.50 -18.75 19.18
N LEU A 145 -10.58 -18.43 20.09
CA LEU A 145 -9.45 -19.28 20.46
C LEU A 145 -9.92 -20.51 21.24
N PHE A 146 -10.86 -20.34 22.18
CA PHE A 146 -11.45 -21.46 22.92
C PHE A 146 -12.23 -22.42 22.01
N SER A 147 -12.83 -21.91 20.93
CA SER A 147 -13.52 -22.74 19.93
C SER A 147 -12.59 -23.72 19.20
N GLN A 148 -11.29 -23.44 19.15
CA GLN A 148 -10.29 -24.36 18.60
C GLN A 148 -9.98 -25.53 19.55
N MET A 149 -10.27 -25.39 20.85
CA MET A 149 -10.03 -26.42 21.87
C MET A 149 -11.26 -27.31 22.11
N GLY A 150 -12.46 -26.75 21.99
CA GLY A 150 -13.69 -27.39 22.42
C GLY A 150 -14.94 -26.64 22.03
N THR A 151 -16.09 -27.08 22.53
CA THR A 151 -17.37 -26.43 22.24
C THR A 151 -17.50 -25.13 23.04
N VAL A 152 -17.92 -24.05 22.38
CA VAL A 152 -18.17 -22.74 23.01
C VAL A 152 -19.66 -22.43 22.92
N SER A 153 -20.27 -22.13 24.05
CA SER A 153 -21.64 -21.64 24.15
C SER A 153 -21.62 -20.26 24.81
N ALA A 154 -22.04 -19.23 24.07
CA ALA A 154 -22.01 -17.85 24.54
C ALA A 154 -23.35 -17.13 24.26
N PRO A 155 -23.71 -16.11 25.08
CA PRO A 155 -24.88 -15.26 24.83
C PRO A 155 -24.78 -14.53 23.49
N GLU A 156 -25.92 -14.08 22.94
CA GLU A 156 -25.96 -13.30 21.69
C GLU A 156 -25.09 -12.04 21.76
N ARG A 157 -24.95 -11.45 22.95
CA ARG A 157 -24.12 -10.26 23.18
C ARG A 157 -22.62 -10.46 22.92
N LEU A 158 -22.14 -11.70 22.91
CA LEU A 158 -20.75 -12.05 22.59
C LEU A 158 -20.59 -12.57 21.15
N GLN A 159 -21.65 -12.57 20.33
CA GLN A 159 -21.50 -12.85 18.91
C GLN A 159 -20.81 -11.69 18.22
N ILE A 160 -19.69 -11.95 17.56
CA ILE A 160 -18.95 -10.95 16.81
C ILE A 160 -19.72 -10.65 15.52
N LYS A 161 -20.04 -9.37 15.31
CA LYS A 161 -20.49 -8.87 14.00
C LYS A 161 -19.46 -7.90 13.44
N THR A 162 -19.18 -8.06 12.16
CA THR A 162 -18.31 -7.14 11.42
C THR A 162 -19.10 -5.96 10.87
N PHE A 163 -18.39 -4.89 10.49
CA PHE A 163 -18.96 -3.64 9.99
C PHE A 163 -18.19 -3.14 8.77
N SER A 164 -18.83 -2.24 8.01
CA SER A 164 -18.17 -1.47 6.95
C SER A 164 -17.89 -0.05 7.46
N PRO A 165 -16.63 0.37 7.60
CA PRO A 165 -16.33 1.74 8.01
C PRO A 165 -16.58 2.73 6.87
N SER A 166 -16.98 3.94 7.22
CA SER A 166 -17.06 5.10 6.32
C SER A 166 -16.36 6.28 6.98
N PHE A 167 -15.67 7.08 6.18
CA PHE A 167 -14.82 8.17 6.62
C PHE A 167 -15.20 9.44 5.89
N TYR A 168 -15.56 10.47 6.64
CA TYR A 168 -15.84 11.80 6.09
C TYR A 168 -14.74 12.78 6.55
N PHE A 169 -14.06 13.39 5.59
CA PHE A 169 -13.01 14.38 5.85
C PHE A 169 -13.48 15.78 5.46
N ASP A 170 -13.38 16.71 6.40
CA ASP A 170 -13.81 18.10 6.23
C ASP A 170 -12.68 19.06 6.61
N ARG A 171 -12.62 20.21 5.93
CA ARG A 171 -11.69 21.30 6.27
C ARG A 171 -12.40 22.35 7.10
N GLU A 172 -11.93 22.53 8.33
CA GLU A 172 -12.43 23.54 9.26
C GLU A 172 -11.97 24.96 8.88
N GLU A 173 -12.65 25.99 9.42
CA GLU A 173 -12.30 27.40 9.18
C GLU A 173 -10.89 27.77 9.64
N ASP A 174 -10.36 27.07 10.64
CA ASP A 174 -8.99 27.23 11.15
C ASP A 174 -7.95 26.39 10.41
N ASN A 175 -8.32 25.80 9.27
CA ASN A 175 -7.54 24.90 8.42
C ASN A 175 -7.23 23.52 9.02
N ARG A 176 -7.73 23.18 10.21
CA ARG A 176 -7.66 21.79 10.68
C ARG A 176 -8.50 20.89 9.77
N ILE A 177 -8.14 19.62 9.74
CA ILE A 177 -8.92 18.61 9.04
C ILE A 177 -9.66 17.81 10.09
N ARG A 178 -10.98 17.78 9.99
CA ARG A 178 -11.86 16.93 10.78
C ARG A 178 -12.03 15.60 10.07
N LEU A 179 -11.97 14.51 10.83
CA LEU A 179 -12.34 13.18 10.41
C LEU A 179 -13.53 12.72 11.23
N GLU A 180 -14.60 12.31 10.54
CA GLU A 180 -15.74 11.61 11.12
C GLU A 180 -15.77 10.17 10.61
N ILE A 181 -15.93 9.23 11.54
CA ILE A 181 -15.94 7.80 11.28
C ILE A 181 -17.35 7.30 11.57
N GLN A 182 -17.82 6.37 10.75
CA GLN A 182 -19.09 5.69 10.95
C GLN A 182 -18.92 4.20 10.68
N PHE A 183 -19.39 3.35 11.59
CA PHE A 183 -19.42 1.90 11.39
C PHE A 183 -20.83 1.48 10.98
N ASP A 184 -20.95 0.87 9.80
CA ASP A 184 -22.20 0.36 9.26
C ASP A 184 -22.29 -1.16 9.43
N TYR A 185 -23.24 -1.61 10.25
CA TYR A 185 -23.57 -3.03 10.48
C TYR A 185 -24.74 -3.51 9.59
N GLY A 186 -25.23 -2.68 8.68
CA GLY A 186 -26.36 -2.93 7.78
C GLY A 186 -27.70 -2.53 8.39
N ASP A 187 -28.05 -3.05 9.57
CA ASP A 187 -29.27 -2.69 10.29
C ASP A 187 -29.10 -1.48 11.23
N ARG A 188 -27.83 -1.16 11.56
CA ARG A 188 -27.47 -0.09 12.49
C ARG A 188 -26.19 0.60 12.05
N LYS A 189 -26.09 1.85 12.45
CA LYS A 189 -24.96 2.73 12.20
C LYS A 189 -24.48 3.30 13.53
N VAL A 190 -23.17 3.25 13.73
CA VAL A 190 -22.51 3.71 14.96
C VAL A 190 -21.54 4.83 14.60
N SER A 191 -21.66 5.95 15.32
CA SER A 191 -20.89 7.18 15.09
C SER A 191 -20.28 7.74 16.38
N SER A 192 -20.38 7.01 17.50
CA SER A 192 -19.78 7.39 18.77
C SER A 192 -19.40 6.17 19.61
N ARG A 193 -18.48 6.38 20.57
CA ARG A 193 -18.09 5.34 21.55
C ARG A 193 -19.26 4.83 22.38
N GLN A 194 -20.17 5.73 22.76
CA GLN A 194 -21.35 5.35 23.53
C GLN A 194 -22.26 4.40 22.74
N GLU A 195 -22.57 4.72 21.48
CA GLU A 195 -23.37 3.85 20.61
C GLU A 195 -22.72 2.48 20.39
N LEU A 196 -21.38 2.43 20.35
CA LEU A 196 -20.60 1.21 20.21
C LEU A 196 -20.68 0.31 21.46
N GLU A 197 -20.60 0.90 22.64
CA GLU A 197 -20.71 0.19 23.92
C GLU A 197 -22.13 -0.37 24.12
N GLU A 198 -23.15 0.36 23.69
CA GLU A 198 -24.57 -0.01 23.80
C GLU A 198 -25.01 -1.10 22.80
N LEU A 199 -24.11 -1.61 21.94
CA LEU A 199 -24.43 -2.66 20.97
C LEU A 199 -24.92 -3.97 21.66
N PRO A 200 -25.94 -4.63 21.08
CA PRO A 200 -26.48 -5.89 21.62
C PRO A 200 -25.62 -7.11 21.23
N PHE A 201 -24.46 -6.88 20.63
CA PHE A 201 -23.51 -7.89 20.14
C PHE A 201 -22.09 -7.34 20.28
N SER A 202 -21.08 -8.17 20.01
CA SER A 202 -19.68 -7.78 20.05
C SER A 202 -19.26 -7.17 18.72
N SER A 203 -18.53 -6.05 18.77
CA SER A 203 -17.88 -5.48 17.59
C SER A 203 -16.69 -6.34 17.17
N ASP A 204 -16.31 -6.26 15.89
CA ASP A 204 -15.10 -6.85 15.34
C ASP A 204 -13.88 -6.06 15.81
N ALA A 205 -13.34 -6.44 16.97
CA ALA A 205 -12.25 -5.74 17.66
C ALA A 205 -10.98 -5.63 16.81
N ASP A 206 -10.68 -6.63 15.96
CA ASP A 206 -9.49 -6.61 15.11
C ASP A 206 -9.63 -5.56 14.01
N LEU A 207 -10.82 -5.45 13.39
CA LEU A 207 -11.09 -4.41 12.40
C LEU A 207 -11.13 -3.02 13.05
N GLU A 208 -11.73 -2.91 14.23
CA GLU A 208 -11.77 -1.67 15.02
C GLU A 208 -10.36 -1.14 15.33
N GLU A 209 -9.49 -2.02 15.85
CA GLU A 209 -8.10 -1.67 16.14
C GLU A 209 -7.39 -1.19 14.88
N ARG A 210 -7.55 -1.90 13.75
CA ARG A 210 -6.96 -1.50 12.48
C ARG A 210 -7.42 -0.13 12.01
N VAL A 211 -8.72 0.17 12.10
CA VAL A 211 -9.28 1.48 11.73
C VAL A 211 -8.65 2.59 12.57
N PHE A 212 -8.64 2.44 13.90
CA PHE A 212 -8.09 3.47 14.78
C PHE A 212 -6.55 3.60 14.68
N GLN A 213 -5.82 2.52 14.39
CA GLN A 213 -4.39 2.58 14.10
C GLN A 213 -4.09 3.39 12.83
N VAL A 214 -4.90 3.23 11.78
CA VAL A 214 -4.77 4.06 10.55
C VAL A 214 -5.06 5.53 10.85
N CYS A 215 -6.06 5.83 11.69
CA CYS A 215 -6.35 7.20 12.13
C CYS A 215 -5.14 7.83 12.84
N LEU A 216 -4.56 7.11 13.80
CA LEU A 216 -3.38 7.57 14.54
C LEU A 216 -2.18 7.80 13.61
N ALA A 217 -1.92 6.88 12.66
CA ALA A 217 -0.84 7.01 11.69
C ALA A 217 -1.02 8.22 10.76
N ALA A 218 -2.26 8.58 10.43
CA ALA A 218 -2.61 9.76 9.64
C ALA A 218 -2.59 11.09 10.45
N GLY A 219 -2.31 11.01 11.76
CA GLY A 219 -2.21 12.15 12.66
C GLY A 219 -3.53 12.60 13.29
N PHE A 220 -4.54 11.73 13.28
CA PHE A 220 -5.79 11.92 14.01
C PHE A 220 -5.75 11.23 15.38
N GLU A 221 -6.74 11.51 16.20
CA GLU A 221 -6.97 10.78 17.46
C GLU A 221 -7.75 9.50 17.19
N ALA A 222 -7.61 8.50 18.06
CA ALA A 222 -8.37 7.26 17.98
C ALA A 222 -9.79 7.47 18.51
N ASP A 223 -10.62 8.22 17.78
CA ASP A 223 -12.02 8.46 18.12
C ASP A 223 -12.90 8.59 16.88
N PHE A 224 -14.22 8.45 17.06
CA PHE A 224 -15.19 8.54 15.95
C PHE A 224 -15.25 9.93 15.33
N GLN A 225 -14.91 10.96 16.10
CA GLN A 225 -14.74 12.32 15.60
C GLN A 225 -13.42 12.86 16.12
N SER A 226 -12.54 13.27 15.20
CA SER A 226 -11.19 13.69 15.55
C SER A 226 -10.69 14.79 14.61
N TRP A 227 -9.61 15.45 15.02
CA TRP A 227 -8.99 16.51 14.25
C TRP A 227 -7.49 16.27 14.13
N ARG A 228 -6.94 16.64 12.98
CA ARG A 228 -5.50 16.81 12.80
C ARG A 228 -5.17 18.26 12.49
N GLN A 229 -3.91 18.62 12.70
CA GLN A 229 -3.40 19.94 12.33
C GLN A 229 -3.49 20.18 10.83
N ALA A 230 -3.52 21.46 10.44
CA ALA A 230 -3.51 21.86 9.05
C ALA A 230 -2.36 21.21 8.27
N LEU A 231 -2.64 20.82 7.01
CA LEU A 231 -1.60 20.30 6.13
C LEU A 231 -0.61 21.42 5.79
N LYS A 232 0.68 21.10 5.92
CA LYS A 232 1.72 21.88 5.24
C LYS A 232 1.64 21.58 3.74
N ALA A 233 1.99 22.56 2.91
CA ALA A 233 1.92 22.41 1.46
C ALA A 233 2.68 21.17 0.93
N GLU A 234 3.88 20.92 1.46
CA GLU A 234 4.71 19.74 1.16
C GLU A 234 4.04 18.39 1.52
N SER A 235 3.10 18.39 2.47
CA SER A 235 2.39 17.18 2.92
C SER A 235 1.03 16.99 2.25
N VAL A 236 0.55 17.97 1.47
CA VAL A 236 -0.75 17.86 0.79
C VAL A 236 -0.75 16.67 -0.17
N TYR A 237 0.29 16.51 -0.99
CA TYR A 237 0.40 15.36 -1.89
C TYR A 237 0.31 14.02 -1.16
N HIS A 238 1.14 13.86 -0.14
CA HIS A 238 1.19 12.65 0.66
C HIS A 238 -0.17 12.33 1.29
N PHE A 239 -0.90 13.36 1.74
CA PHE A 239 -2.24 13.18 2.27
C PHE A 239 -3.20 12.59 1.22
N PHE A 240 -3.28 13.18 0.03
CA PHE A 240 -4.22 12.73 -1.01
C PHE A 240 -3.79 11.44 -1.73
N HIS A 241 -2.49 11.19 -1.89
CA HIS A 241 -1.98 10.05 -2.69
C HIS A 241 -1.49 8.86 -1.87
N GLU A 242 -1.24 9.04 -0.58
CA GLU A 242 -0.79 7.95 0.29
C GLU A 242 -1.75 7.71 1.46
N ILE A 243 -2.21 8.78 2.12
CA ILE A 243 -3.08 8.63 3.30
C ILE A 243 -4.51 8.29 2.89
N ILE A 244 -5.17 9.10 2.06
CA ILE A 244 -6.56 8.85 1.62
C ILE A 244 -6.75 7.44 1.01
N PRO A 245 -5.88 6.96 0.11
CA PRO A 245 -6.01 5.61 -0.44
C PRO A 245 -5.86 4.47 0.58
N VAL A 246 -5.23 4.71 1.74
CA VAL A 246 -5.20 3.74 2.83
C VAL A 246 -6.58 3.64 3.51
N PHE A 247 -7.30 4.75 3.66
CA PHE A 247 -8.68 4.76 4.14
C PHE A 247 -9.64 4.12 3.13
N GLU A 248 -9.48 4.40 1.84
CA GLU A 248 -10.30 3.80 0.76
C GLU A 248 -10.20 2.26 0.72
N LYS A 249 -9.04 1.70 1.12
CA LYS A 249 -8.86 0.25 1.24
C LYS A 249 -9.61 -0.35 2.43
N LEU A 250 -9.91 0.45 3.46
CA LEU A 250 -10.65 0.01 4.64
C LEU A 250 -12.16 0.18 4.48
N GLY A 251 -12.60 1.22 3.78
CA GLY A 251 -14.01 1.53 3.63
C GLY A 251 -14.26 2.73 2.72
N ASN A 252 -15.49 3.25 2.76
CA ASN A 252 -15.89 4.38 1.93
C ASN A 252 -15.25 5.68 2.45
N VAL A 253 -14.77 6.52 1.54
CA VAL A 253 -14.19 7.83 1.88
C VAL A 253 -14.92 8.92 1.11
N ASP A 254 -15.38 9.92 1.85
CA ASP A 254 -16.00 11.12 1.32
C ASP A 254 -15.18 12.34 1.77
N LEU A 255 -14.89 13.24 0.82
CA LEU A 255 -14.15 14.48 1.07
C LEU A 255 -15.09 15.67 0.88
N SER A 256 -15.01 16.67 1.75
CA SER A 256 -15.71 17.95 1.55
C SER A 256 -15.11 18.74 0.38
N ASP A 257 -15.93 19.53 -0.32
CA ASP A 257 -15.46 20.44 -1.38
C ASP A 257 -14.30 21.34 -0.89
N LYS A 258 -14.39 21.85 0.34
CA LYS A 258 -13.35 22.71 0.96
C LYS A 258 -11.99 22.02 1.12
N LEU A 259 -12.01 20.70 1.31
CA LEU A 259 -10.81 19.90 1.46
C LEU A 259 -10.23 19.56 0.08
N GLU A 260 -11.08 19.18 -0.87
CA GLU A 260 -10.67 18.94 -2.26
C GLU A 260 -10.05 20.19 -2.89
N GLU A 261 -10.59 21.37 -2.60
CA GLU A 261 -10.05 22.66 -3.06
C GLU A 261 -8.59 22.91 -2.60
N ILE A 262 -8.07 22.22 -1.58
CA ILE A 262 -6.65 22.36 -1.18
C ILE A 262 -5.72 21.78 -2.25
N TYR A 263 -6.17 20.77 -2.99
CA TYR A 263 -5.36 20.00 -3.92
C TYR A 263 -5.89 20.15 -5.33
N SER A 264 -5.06 20.70 -6.22
CA SER A 264 -5.33 20.72 -7.66
C SER A 264 -4.16 20.18 -8.44
N LEU A 265 -4.45 19.47 -9.53
CA LEU A 265 -3.44 18.94 -10.44
C LEU A 265 -3.25 19.92 -11.60
N ALA A 266 -2.11 20.59 -11.64
CA ALA A 266 -1.73 21.46 -12.73
C ALA A 266 -1.21 20.62 -13.91
N SER A 267 -1.94 20.66 -15.03
CA SER A 267 -1.63 19.96 -16.28
C SER A 267 -1.58 20.92 -17.47
N PRO A 268 -0.56 21.81 -17.53
CA PRO A 268 -0.48 22.83 -18.57
C PRO A 268 -0.30 22.25 -19.97
N GLN A 269 -0.82 22.98 -20.96
CA GLN A 269 -0.44 22.80 -22.37
C GLN A 269 0.89 23.49 -22.61
N VAL A 270 1.80 22.85 -23.34
CA VAL A 270 3.12 23.41 -23.65
C VAL A 270 3.15 23.87 -25.09
N GLN A 271 3.44 25.14 -25.31
CA GLN A 271 3.59 25.69 -26.65
C GLN A 271 5.03 26.11 -26.89
N ILE A 272 5.63 25.61 -27.97
CA ILE A 272 6.98 25.96 -28.40
C ILE A 272 6.91 26.76 -29.69
N ALA A 273 7.40 27.99 -29.64
CA ALA A 273 7.37 28.94 -30.74
C ALA A 273 8.77 29.51 -31.04
N SER A 274 9.00 29.89 -32.29
CA SER A 274 10.19 30.62 -32.72
C SER A 274 9.85 32.11 -32.80
N LYS A 275 10.46 32.94 -31.94
CA LYS A 275 10.16 34.38 -31.88
C LYS A 275 11.43 35.20 -31.86
N GLY A 276 11.61 36.02 -32.89
CA GLY A 276 12.84 36.80 -33.07
C GLY A 276 14.05 35.88 -33.21
N GLY A 277 15.05 36.05 -32.33
CA GLY A 277 16.30 35.27 -32.33
C GLY A 277 16.31 34.02 -31.43
N LEU A 278 15.24 33.76 -30.68
CA LEU A 278 15.17 32.71 -29.68
C LEU A 278 13.94 31.81 -29.87
N LEU A 279 13.94 30.67 -29.19
CA LEU A 279 12.76 29.87 -28.98
C LEU A 279 12.11 30.31 -27.68
N GLU A 280 10.78 30.43 -27.68
CA GLU A 280 9.96 30.63 -26.49
C GLU A 280 9.17 29.34 -26.23
N ILE A 281 9.23 28.83 -24.99
CA ILE A 281 8.46 27.69 -24.51
C ILE A 281 7.54 28.21 -23.42
N GLN A 282 6.24 28.16 -23.67
CA GLN A 282 5.20 28.64 -22.78
C GLN A 282 4.43 27.47 -22.19
N PHE A 283 4.11 27.56 -20.90
CA PHE A 283 3.24 26.61 -20.21
C PHE A 283 1.92 27.33 -19.91
N ASP A 284 0.84 26.87 -20.53
CA ASP A 284 -0.50 27.42 -20.39
C ASP A 284 -1.28 26.63 -19.33
N PHE A 285 -1.42 27.22 -18.15
CA PHE A 285 -2.12 26.65 -17.02
C PHE A 285 -3.59 27.10 -17.02
N GLN A 286 -4.53 26.18 -17.27
CA GLN A 286 -5.96 26.52 -17.31
C GLN A 286 -6.54 26.87 -15.94
N ASP A 287 -6.05 26.21 -14.88
CA ASP A 287 -6.60 26.32 -13.52
C ASP A 287 -5.84 27.31 -12.62
N ILE A 288 -4.81 27.98 -13.16
CA ILE A 288 -4.00 28.96 -12.41
C ILE A 288 -4.32 30.36 -12.93
N ALA A 289 -4.56 31.31 -12.01
CA ALA A 289 -4.82 32.68 -12.39
C ALA A 289 -3.60 33.29 -13.12
N GLN A 290 -3.85 34.15 -14.11
CA GLN A 290 -2.78 34.69 -14.96
C GLN A 290 -1.70 35.47 -14.19
N GLU A 291 -2.07 36.08 -13.06
CA GLU A 291 -1.16 36.79 -12.17
C GLU A 291 -0.24 35.85 -11.36
N GLU A 292 -0.58 34.56 -11.28
CA GLU A 292 0.16 33.53 -10.54
C GLU A 292 1.02 32.63 -11.43
N ILE A 293 0.83 32.67 -12.76
CA ILE A 293 1.58 31.83 -13.72
C ILE A 293 3.09 32.04 -13.58
N ASP A 294 3.55 33.26 -13.37
CA ASP A 294 4.98 33.55 -13.18
C ASP A 294 5.55 32.80 -11.97
N GLN A 295 4.79 32.70 -10.88
CA GLN A 295 5.21 31.99 -9.68
C GLN A 295 5.17 30.48 -9.87
N ALA A 296 4.15 29.96 -10.56
CA ALA A 296 4.08 28.56 -10.95
C ALA A 296 5.28 28.17 -11.85
N MET A 297 5.62 29.03 -12.82
CA MET A 297 6.80 28.84 -13.68
C MET A 297 8.11 28.90 -12.89
N GLN A 298 8.25 29.81 -11.93
CA GLN A 298 9.41 29.85 -11.04
C GLN A 298 9.56 28.56 -10.23
N ALA A 299 8.45 28.04 -9.68
CA ALA A 299 8.44 26.77 -8.95
C ALA A 299 8.84 25.60 -9.86
N LEU A 300 8.28 25.54 -11.08
CA LEU A 300 8.60 24.52 -12.07
C LEU A 300 10.09 24.53 -12.43
N VAL A 301 10.66 25.71 -12.72
CA VAL A 301 12.09 25.84 -13.06
C VAL A 301 13.00 25.52 -11.89
N ALA A 302 12.59 25.87 -10.66
CA ALA A 302 13.29 25.55 -9.42
C ALA A 302 13.23 24.06 -9.04
N ASN A 303 12.67 23.20 -9.90
CA ASN A 303 12.52 21.76 -9.69
C ASN A 303 11.62 21.41 -8.49
N GLN A 304 10.64 22.26 -8.19
CA GLN A 304 9.60 21.98 -7.21
C GLN A 304 8.51 21.12 -7.85
N ASP A 305 7.89 20.24 -7.07
CA ASP A 305 6.81 19.38 -7.53
C ASP A 305 5.44 20.06 -7.50
N PHE A 306 5.35 21.24 -6.87
CA PHE A 306 4.13 22.00 -6.73
C PHE A 306 4.38 23.50 -6.61
N TYR A 307 3.31 24.25 -6.74
CA TYR A 307 3.22 25.68 -6.47
C TYR A 307 2.09 25.95 -5.46
N ILE A 308 2.23 26.97 -4.62
CA ILE A 308 1.22 27.38 -3.64
C ILE A 308 0.61 28.70 -4.12
N GLY A 309 -0.67 28.69 -4.46
CA GLY A 309 -1.41 29.88 -4.86
C GLY A 309 -1.70 30.83 -3.69
N ALA A 310 -2.16 32.05 -3.99
CA ALA A 310 -2.48 33.08 -3.00
C ALA A 310 -3.61 32.65 -2.04
N SER A 311 -4.48 31.73 -2.47
CA SER A 311 -5.55 31.11 -1.66
C SER A 311 -5.05 29.99 -0.73
N ASN A 312 -3.74 29.74 -0.68
CA ASN A 312 -3.12 28.59 0.01
C ASN A 312 -3.56 27.22 -0.55
N GLN A 313 -4.07 27.22 -1.78
CA GLN A 313 -4.29 26.03 -2.61
C GLN A 313 -2.96 25.55 -3.18
N VAL A 314 -2.76 24.24 -3.22
CA VAL A 314 -1.55 23.61 -3.73
C VAL A 314 -1.81 23.01 -5.09
N TYR A 315 -1.07 23.51 -6.08
CA TYR A 315 -1.10 23.05 -7.46
C TYR A 315 0.07 22.10 -7.69
N PHE A 316 -0.19 20.81 -7.78
CA PHE A 316 0.82 19.80 -8.09
C PHE A 316 1.04 19.70 -9.59
N PHE A 317 2.29 19.77 -10.02
CA PHE A 317 2.60 19.45 -11.40
C PHE A 317 2.43 17.96 -11.61
N ASP A 318 1.72 17.59 -12.66
CA ASP A 318 1.54 16.18 -12.96
C ASP A 318 2.82 15.52 -13.51
N GLU A 319 2.80 14.19 -13.59
CA GLU A 319 3.97 13.41 -13.97
C GLU A 319 4.45 13.70 -15.40
N GLU A 320 3.55 14.09 -16.31
CA GLU A 320 3.95 14.51 -17.65
C GLU A 320 4.66 15.85 -17.62
N THR A 321 4.14 16.83 -16.89
CA THR A 321 4.76 18.16 -16.73
C THR A 321 6.15 18.05 -16.11
N LYS A 322 6.31 17.21 -15.08
CA LYS A 322 7.62 16.93 -14.46
C LYS A 322 8.61 16.30 -15.46
N LYS A 323 8.15 15.37 -16.31
CA LYS A 323 8.97 14.78 -17.38
C LYS A 323 9.37 15.80 -18.43
N ILE A 324 8.44 16.67 -18.85
CA ILE A 324 8.75 17.76 -19.79
C ILE A 324 9.82 18.68 -19.19
N ARG A 325 9.65 19.11 -17.94
CA ARG A 325 10.66 19.89 -17.20
C ARG A 325 12.02 19.20 -17.19
N GLN A 326 12.07 17.92 -16.81
CA GLN A 326 13.32 17.17 -16.75
C GLN A 326 14.01 17.11 -18.11
N ASN A 327 13.26 16.77 -19.17
CA ASN A 327 13.79 16.72 -20.53
C ASN A 327 14.33 18.08 -20.99
N LEU A 328 13.65 19.17 -20.64
CA LEU A 328 14.16 20.52 -20.91
C LEU A 328 15.48 20.75 -20.17
N GLN A 329 15.57 20.46 -18.87
CA GLN A 329 16.81 20.63 -18.10
C GLN A 329 18.00 19.82 -18.67
N GLU A 330 17.75 18.63 -19.23
CA GLU A 330 18.78 17.82 -19.88
C GLU A 330 19.30 18.44 -21.19
N LEU A 331 18.49 19.23 -21.90
CA LEU A 331 18.86 19.87 -23.16
C LEU A 331 19.74 21.12 -22.98
N GLY A 332 19.73 21.74 -21.79
CA GLY A 332 20.61 22.87 -21.48
C GLY A 332 20.01 23.88 -20.51
N GLN A 333 20.60 25.08 -20.52
CA GLN A 333 20.14 26.19 -19.68
C GLN A 333 19.05 26.98 -20.42
N PHE A 334 17.92 27.17 -19.73
CA PHE A 334 16.79 27.97 -20.16
C PHE A 334 16.69 29.19 -19.25
N GLU A 335 16.41 30.35 -19.83
CA GLU A 335 16.18 31.57 -19.07
C GLU A 335 14.68 31.81 -18.95
N LEU A 336 14.18 31.97 -17.73
CA LEU A 336 12.79 32.35 -17.50
C LEU A 336 12.65 33.87 -17.69
N LYS A 337 11.82 34.30 -18.63
CA LYS A 337 11.52 35.70 -18.90
C LYS A 337 10.06 35.86 -19.30
N ASP A 338 9.35 36.76 -18.62
CA ASP A 338 7.94 37.09 -18.90
C ASP A 338 7.05 35.82 -18.96
N GLY A 339 7.18 34.91 -17.99
CA GLY A 339 6.42 33.66 -17.92
C GLY A 339 6.79 32.57 -18.93
N ALA A 340 7.79 32.79 -19.79
CA ALA A 340 8.23 31.86 -20.82
C ALA A 340 9.69 31.42 -20.62
N LEU A 341 9.99 30.17 -20.96
CA LEU A 341 11.38 29.70 -21.04
C LEU A 341 11.97 30.03 -22.40
N GLN A 342 13.11 30.71 -22.40
CA GLN A 342 13.84 31.08 -23.60
C GLN A 342 15.00 30.14 -23.86
N ALA A 343 15.16 29.74 -25.13
CA ALA A 343 16.20 28.82 -25.57
C ALA A 343 16.81 29.24 -26.90
N ARG A 344 18.00 28.70 -27.21
CA ARG A 344 18.68 28.94 -28.49
C ARG A 344 17.98 28.17 -29.60
N LYS A 345 17.84 28.78 -30.78
CA LYS A 345 17.23 28.13 -31.97
C LYS A 345 17.91 26.85 -32.43
N SER A 346 19.20 26.67 -32.12
CA SER A 346 19.93 25.43 -32.41
C SER A 346 19.33 24.19 -31.72
N LEU A 347 18.52 24.37 -30.68
CA LEU A 347 17.84 23.28 -29.99
C LEU A 347 16.53 22.84 -30.67
N ALA A 348 16.09 23.53 -31.74
CA ALA A 348 14.81 23.23 -32.38
C ALA A 348 14.70 21.78 -32.85
N TYR A 349 15.77 21.22 -33.43
CA TYR A 349 15.83 19.80 -33.81
C TYR A 349 15.61 18.87 -32.61
N SER A 350 16.38 19.07 -31.53
CA SER A 350 16.30 18.23 -30.33
C SER A 350 14.92 18.33 -29.68
N LEU A 351 14.33 19.53 -29.60
CA LEU A 351 13.01 19.76 -29.03
C LEU A 351 11.90 19.12 -29.87
N ALA A 352 11.99 19.23 -31.20
CA ALA A 352 11.02 18.62 -32.11
C ALA A 352 10.99 17.08 -31.96
N HIS A 353 12.17 16.45 -31.95
CA HIS A 353 12.29 15.00 -31.78
C HIS A 353 11.91 14.54 -30.36
N LEU A 354 12.31 15.30 -29.33
CA LEU A 354 12.08 14.89 -27.94
C LEU A 354 10.59 14.97 -27.54
N PHE A 355 9.83 15.89 -28.14
CA PHE A 355 8.40 16.05 -27.89
C PHE A 355 7.51 15.56 -29.05
N GLU A 356 8.07 14.80 -29.99
CA GLU A 356 7.29 14.21 -31.08
C GLU A 356 6.19 13.28 -30.54
N GLY A 357 4.96 13.45 -31.03
CA GLY A 357 3.82 12.60 -30.64
C GLY A 357 3.30 12.83 -29.22
N ARG A 358 3.68 13.93 -28.56
CA ARG A 358 3.13 14.32 -27.25
C ARG A 358 1.87 15.16 -27.42
N ASP A 359 0.74 14.66 -26.92
CA ASP A 359 -0.56 15.34 -27.08
C ASP A 359 -0.63 16.74 -26.44
N ARG A 360 0.17 16.98 -25.39
CA ARG A 360 0.21 18.25 -24.66
C ARG A 360 1.27 19.23 -25.12
N VAL A 361 2.05 18.89 -26.15
CA VAL A 361 3.08 19.79 -26.70
C VAL A 361 2.66 20.19 -28.10
N SER A 362 2.54 21.50 -28.31
CA SER A 362 2.24 22.10 -29.59
C SER A 362 3.41 22.93 -30.10
N PHE A 363 3.57 22.93 -31.42
CA PHE A 363 4.64 23.66 -32.09
C PHE A 363 4.03 24.70 -33.02
N SER A 364 4.57 25.92 -33.03
CA SER A 364 4.19 26.92 -34.03
C SER A 364 4.65 26.50 -35.43
N GLN A 365 4.00 27.02 -36.48
CA GLN A 365 4.38 26.70 -37.85
C GLN A 365 5.82 27.12 -38.15
N GLU A 366 6.24 28.28 -37.63
CA GLU A 366 7.60 28.80 -37.77
C GLU A 366 8.63 27.89 -37.09
N PHE A 367 8.27 27.30 -35.94
CA PHE A 367 9.12 26.31 -35.27
C PHE A 367 9.25 25.03 -36.09
N GLN A 368 8.14 24.51 -36.61
CA GLN A 368 8.13 23.29 -37.42
C GLN A 368 8.99 23.45 -38.67
N ASN A 369 8.86 24.58 -39.37
CA ASN A 369 9.68 24.91 -40.54
C ASN A 369 11.18 24.96 -40.17
N LEU A 370 11.53 25.64 -39.06
CA LEU A 370 12.91 25.70 -38.57
C LEU A 370 13.46 24.30 -38.27
N ALA A 371 12.72 23.46 -37.56
CA ALA A 371 13.15 22.11 -37.22
C ALA A 371 13.32 21.24 -38.48
N GLN A 372 12.40 21.35 -39.44
CA GLN A 372 12.48 20.65 -40.72
C GLN A 372 13.71 21.10 -41.53
N ASP A 373 13.94 22.41 -41.67
CA ASP A 373 15.07 22.96 -42.42
C ASP A 373 16.42 22.63 -41.79
N LEU A 374 16.48 22.52 -40.47
CA LEU A 374 17.67 22.05 -39.74
C LEU A 374 17.94 20.56 -39.96
N THR A 375 16.91 19.76 -40.24
CA THR A 375 17.00 18.31 -40.46
C THR A 375 17.29 17.99 -41.93
N HIS A 376 16.71 18.77 -42.84
CA HIS A 376 16.78 18.61 -44.30
C HIS A 376 17.27 19.91 -44.98
N PRO A 377 18.50 20.37 -44.69
CA PRO A 377 19.02 21.61 -45.25
C PRO A 377 19.12 21.61 -46.79
N GLU A 378 19.20 20.43 -47.41
CA GLU A 378 19.21 20.25 -48.86
C GLU A 378 17.91 20.70 -49.55
N ASP A 379 16.79 20.68 -48.81
CA ASP A 379 15.47 21.04 -49.34
C ASP A 379 15.17 22.54 -49.20
N PHE A 380 16.00 23.27 -48.44
CA PHE A 380 15.81 24.69 -48.20
C PHE A 380 15.72 25.48 -49.52
N PRO A 381 14.72 26.38 -49.68
CA PRO A 381 14.48 27.07 -50.94
C PRO A 381 15.67 27.93 -51.34
N ARG A 382 16.29 27.58 -52.48
CA ARG A 382 17.41 28.33 -53.04
C ARG A 382 16.94 29.67 -53.60
N GLN A 383 17.58 30.74 -53.15
CA GLN A 383 17.44 32.06 -53.78
C GLN A 383 18.37 32.18 -55.00
N ALA A 384 17.94 32.94 -56.01
CA ALA A 384 18.69 33.11 -57.26
C ALA A 384 20.05 33.80 -57.02
N THR A 385 21.12 33.17 -57.50
CA THR A 385 22.50 33.62 -57.32
C THR A 385 23.01 34.29 -58.61
N GLN A 386 23.65 35.46 -58.53
CA GLN A 386 24.19 36.18 -59.69
C GLN A 386 25.66 35.83 -59.96
N VAL A 387 25.97 34.55 -60.17
CA VAL A 387 27.33 34.09 -60.46
C VAL A 387 27.45 33.63 -61.92
N GLN A 388 28.52 34.05 -62.61
CA GLN A 388 28.82 33.62 -63.99
C GLN A 388 29.64 32.31 -63.98
N ALA A 389 29.07 31.25 -63.42
CA ALA A 389 29.69 29.93 -63.36
C ALA A 389 28.62 28.83 -63.27
N ASP A 390 28.90 27.68 -63.88
CA ASP A 390 28.07 26.49 -63.73
C ASP A 390 28.37 25.83 -62.37
N LEU A 391 27.35 25.72 -61.52
CA LEU A 391 27.47 25.10 -60.21
C LEU A 391 27.19 23.59 -60.31
N ARG A 392 27.96 22.79 -59.58
CA ARG A 392 27.71 21.35 -59.45
C ARG A 392 26.64 21.10 -58.39
N ASP A 393 25.91 19.98 -58.49
CA ASP A 393 24.81 19.64 -57.57
C ASP A 393 25.18 19.75 -56.08
N TYR A 394 26.37 19.29 -55.69
CA TYR A 394 26.83 19.40 -54.30
C TYR A 394 27.12 20.85 -53.87
N GLN A 395 27.58 21.70 -54.79
CA GLN A 395 27.82 23.12 -54.53
C GLN A 395 26.48 23.85 -54.36
N GLU A 396 25.45 23.45 -55.11
CA GLU A 396 24.10 23.98 -54.91
C GLU A 396 23.54 23.62 -53.54
N LYS A 397 23.75 22.37 -53.07
CA LYS A 397 23.40 21.96 -51.70
C LYS A 397 24.15 22.76 -50.64
N GLY A 398 25.46 22.97 -50.82
CA GLY A 398 26.27 23.82 -49.94
C GLY A 398 25.75 25.26 -49.86
N ILE A 399 25.35 25.84 -51.00
CA ILE A 399 24.75 27.18 -51.05
C ILE A 399 23.39 27.21 -50.33
N ARG A 400 22.52 26.20 -50.53
CA ARG A 400 21.24 26.09 -49.80
C ARG A 400 21.45 26.05 -48.30
N TRP A 401 22.41 25.26 -47.84
CA TRP A 401 22.78 25.19 -46.42
C TRP A 401 23.26 26.56 -45.89
N LEU A 402 24.12 27.28 -46.63
CA LEU A 402 24.56 28.63 -46.24
C LEU A 402 23.38 29.63 -46.19
N GLN A 403 22.46 29.57 -47.16
CA GLN A 403 21.26 30.41 -47.20
C GLN A 403 20.31 30.11 -46.02
N MET A 404 20.15 28.84 -45.64
CA MET A 404 19.39 28.43 -44.45
C MET A 404 20.01 29.00 -43.17
N LEU A 405 21.33 28.85 -42.99
CA LEU A 405 22.02 29.39 -41.82
C LEU A 405 21.82 30.91 -41.73
N TYR A 406 21.99 31.63 -42.84
CA TYR A 406 21.75 33.07 -42.89
C TYR A 406 20.31 33.45 -42.56
N HIS A 407 19.33 32.74 -43.13
CA HIS A 407 17.91 32.98 -42.90
C HIS A 407 17.54 32.89 -41.41
N TYR A 408 18.09 31.91 -40.70
CA TYR A 408 17.82 31.70 -39.28
C TYR A 408 18.80 32.44 -38.33
N GLY A 409 19.80 33.14 -38.86
CA GLY A 409 20.78 33.90 -38.10
C GLY A 409 21.86 33.04 -37.43
N PHE A 410 22.12 31.85 -37.97
CA PHE A 410 23.17 30.95 -37.51
C PHE A 410 24.53 31.27 -38.14
N GLY A 411 25.60 30.97 -37.39
CA GLY A 411 26.94 30.81 -37.96
C GLY A 411 27.14 29.38 -38.46
N GLY A 412 28.13 29.18 -39.33
CA GLY A 412 28.49 27.85 -39.81
C GLY A 412 29.94 27.76 -40.25
N ILE A 413 30.45 26.54 -40.32
CA ILE A 413 31.78 26.23 -40.86
C ILE A 413 31.58 25.43 -42.13
N LEU A 414 31.89 26.01 -43.29
CA LEU A 414 31.90 25.28 -44.56
C LEU A 414 33.16 24.41 -44.64
N ALA A 415 33.04 23.18 -44.15
CA ALA A 415 34.16 22.25 -43.94
C ALA A 415 34.38 21.25 -45.08
N ASP A 416 34.00 21.60 -46.32
CA ASP A 416 34.25 20.77 -47.50
C ASP A 416 35.76 20.48 -47.68
N ASP A 417 36.10 19.36 -48.30
CA ASP A 417 37.48 19.01 -48.64
C ASP A 417 38.15 20.05 -49.58
N MET A 418 39.49 20.02 -49.59
CA MET A 418 40.28 20.89 -50.47
C MET A 418 39.98 20.58 -51.94
N GLY A 419 39.78 21.61 -52.76
CA GLY A 419 39.50 21.48 -54.19
C GLY A 419 38.02 21.40 -54.58
N LEU A 420 37.08 21.30 -53.62
CA LEU A 420 35.63 21.27 -53.89
C LEU A 420 35.00 22.66 -54.20
N GLY A 421 35.83 23.71 -54.24
CA GLY A 421 35.38 25.04 -54.67
C GLY A 421 34.61 25.82 -53.61
N LYS A 422 34.99 25.72 -52.33
CA LYS A 422 34.42 26.52 -51.22
C LYS A 422 34.33 28.02 -51.53
N THR A 423 35.37 28.59 -52.13
CA THR A 423 35.39 30.01 -52.52
C THR A 423 34.28 30.35 -53.51
N LEU A 424 34.00 29.47 -54.49
CA LEU A 424 32.90 29.67 -55.44
C LEU A 424 31.55 29.59 -54.72
N GLN A 425 31.37 28.64 -53.80
CA GLN A 425 30.16 28.54 -52.99
C GLN A 425 29.93 29.79 -52.14
N THR A 426 30.98 30.33 -51.51
CA THR A 426 30.91 31.55 -50.68
C THR A 426 30.66 32.82 -51.50
N ILE A 427 31.10 32.90 -52.76
CA ILE A 427 30.81 34.04 -53.65
C ILE A 427 29.39 33.94 -54.23
N ALA A 428 28.90 32.71 -54.43
CA ALA A 428 27.57 32.47 -54.97
C ALA A 428 26.45 32.63 -53.93
N PHE A 429 26.72 32.30 -52.66
CA PHE A 429 25.93 32.72 -51.50
C PHE A 429 26.00 34.25 -51.35
#